data_AF-A0A5J6UIY9-F1
#
_entry.id   AF-A0A5J6UIY9-F1
#
_cell.length_a   1.000
_cell.length_b   1.000
_cell.length_c   1.000
_cell.angle_alpha   90.00
_cell.angle_beta   90.00
_cell.angle_gamma   90.00
#
_symmetry.space_group_name_H-M   'P 1'
#
loop_
_entity.id
_entity.type
_entity.pdbx_description
1 polymer ?
#
loop_
_entity_poly.entity_id
_entity_poly.type
_entity_poly.pdbx_seq_one_letter_code
_entity_poly.pdbx_strand_id
1 'polypeptide(L)'
;MQRHGSVVNRRDFIPERIWVRTPGEQVHPLDRANDPALWEEHVASDDAIVTQVHRDRYGTLWPSSSASALYVVQDMLDAAGLEPGMSVLEIGAGTGYNAALMADAGTRVTTVEIDPDLAAAASAALERTGFADRVTVITGDGEEGAPGSAPYDRVIVTASARTIPYAWVEQSREGGRIVVPYSGPECPGALLVLDVADGIARGRAVGDAFFMPLRGQKQPQSVLGAEREPGALRRLRVTVTATGQDVSLSP
;
A
#
# COMPACT_ATOMS: atom_id res chain seq x y z
N MET A 1 11.57 9.81 8.79
CA MET A 1 11.52 10.22 10.22
C MET A 1 10.47 9.40 10.98
N GLN A 2 10.87 8.32 11.67
CA GLN A 2 9.95 7.51 12.51
C GLN A 2 9.20 8.42 13.51
N ARG A 3 7.88 8.22 13.66
CA ARG A 3 7.13 8.82 14.79
C ARG A 3 7.85 8.42 16.07
N HIS A 4 8.30 9.40 16.85
CA HIS A 4 8.83 9.19 18.20
C HIS A 4 7.81 8.35 18.99
N GLY A 5 8.08 7.06 19.20
CA GLY A 5 7.26 6.18 20.04
C GLY A 5 6.78 4.85 19.41
N SER A 6 6.93 4.62 18.10
CA SER A 6 6.58 3.29 17.56
C SER A 6 7.65 2.26 17.92
N VAL A 7 7.24 1.10 18.44
CA VAL A 7 8.15 0.00 18.79
C VAL A 7 8.43 -0.94 17.61
N VAL A 8 7.83 -0.68 16.44
CA VAL A 8 7.96 -1.54 15.26
C VAL A 8 9.29 -1.25 14.55
N ASN A 9 10.22 -2.20 14.63
CA ASN A 9 11.49 -2.10 13.93
C ASN A 9 11.35 -2.60 12.49
N ARG A 10 11.48 -1.68 11.50
CA ARG A 10 11.41 -1.99 10.07
C ARG A 10 12.27 -3.20 9.67
N ARG A 11 13.47 -3.30 10.26
CA ARG A 11 14.45 -4.36 9.98
C ARG A 11 13.87 -5.77 10.13
N ASP A 12 12.98 -5.97 11.10
CA ASP A 12 12.45 -7.31 11.43
C ASP A 12 11.48 -7.86 10.38
N PHE A 13 11.05 -6.98 9.46
CA PHE A 13 10.13 -7.26 8.35
C PHE A 13 10.83 -7.30 6.98
N ILE A 14 12.11 -6.90 6.88
CA ILE A 14 12.84 -6.93 5.61
C ILE A 14 13.43 -8.34 5.39
N PRO A 15 13.19 -8.98 4.23
CA PRO A 15 13.76 -10.28 3.92
C PRO A 15 15.29 -10.22 3.76
N GLU A 16 15.92 -11.38 3.95
CA GLU A 16 17.38 -11.54 3.79
C GLU A 16 17.85 -11.20 2.37
N ARG A 17 17.02 -11.43 1.35
CA ARG A 17 17.26 -10.98 -0.03
C ARG A 17 16.40 -9.77 -0.35
N ILE A 18 17.04 -8.69 -0.76
CA ILE A 18 16.40 -7.51 -1.36
C ILE A 18 16.89 -7.32 -2.80
N TRP A 19 16.27 -6.41 -3.53
CA TRP A 19 16.65 -6.06 -4.90
C TRP A 19 17.01 -4.59 -4.97
N VAL A 20 18.23 -4.31 -5.42
CA VAL A 20 18.78 -2.95 -5.45
C VAL A 20 18.91 -2.50 -6.91
N ARG A 21 18.87 -1.19 -7.12
CA ARG A 21 19.01 -0.58 -8.44
C ARG A 21 20.20 0.37 -8.48
N THR A 22 21.22 0.01 -9.25
CA THR A 22 22.28 0.95 -9.63
C THR A 22 21.78 1.83 -10.77
N PRO A 23 22.07 3.15 -10.79
CA PRO A 23 21.72 4.02 -11.90
C PRO A 23 22.21 3.47 -13.25
N GLY A 24 21.29 3.32 -14.21
CA GLY A 24 21.59 2.77 -15.54
C GLY A 24 21.51 1.24 -15.66
N GLU A 25 21.23 0.53 -14.57
CA GLU A 25 21.15 -0.94 -14.55
C GLU A 25 19.75 -1.46 -14.19
N GLN A 26 19.47 -2.71 -14.56
CA GLN A 26 18.30 -3.43 -14.02
C GLN A 26 18.48 -3.72 -12.53
N VAL A 27 17.37 -3.97 -11.85
CA VAL A 27 17.39 -4.45 -10.47
C VAL A 27 18.15 -5.77 -10.37
N HIS A 28 19.00 -5.91 -9.36
CA HIS A 28 19.77 -7.12 -9.09
C HIS A 28 19.70 -7.50 -7.61
N PRO A 29 19.87 -8.79 -7.27
CA PRO A 29 19.69 -9.24 -5.90
C PRO A 29 20.85 -8.80 -5.02
N LEU A 30 20.52 -8.40 -3.79
CA LEU A 30 21.45 -8.20 -2.68
C LEU A 30 21.02 -9.13 -1.54
N ASP A 31 21.85 -10.13 -1.27
CA ASP A 31 21.67 -11.03 -0.14
C ASP A 31 22.45 -10.49 1.07
N ARG A 32 21.78 -10.36 2.22
CA ARG A 32 22.39 -9.92 3.48
C ARG A 32 23.60 -10.75 3.89
N ALA A 33 23.63 -12.04 3.56
CA ALA A 33 24.77 -12.91 3.83
C ALA A 33 26.03 -12.55 3.01
N ASN A 34 25.85 -11.95 1.83
CA ASN A 34 26.95 -11.61 0.92
C ASN A 34 27.51 -10.22 1.22
N ASP A 35 26.65 -9.25 1.56
CA ASP A 35 27.05 -7.90 1.97
C ASP A 35 26.08 -7.35 3.04
N PRO A 36 26.31 -7.69 4.32
CA PRO A 36 25.42 -7.27 5.40
C PRO A 36 25.46 -5.75 5.61
N ALA A 37 26.60 -5.09 5.37
CA ALA A 37 26.73 -3.66 5.59
C ALA A 37 25.86 -2.86 4.62
N LEU A 38 25.91 -3.21 3.32
CA LEU A 38 25.07 -2.57 2.32
C LEU A 38 23.59 -2.90 2.53
N TRP A 39 23.26 -4.12 2.94
CA TRP A 39 21.88 -4.48 3.28
C TRP A 39 21.35 -3.62 4.43
N GLU A 40 22.13 -3.42 5.51
CA GLU A 40 21.74 -2.54 6.63
C GLU A 40 21.59 -1.08 6.21
N GLU A 41 22.43 -0.58 5.30
CA GLU A 41 22.31 0.77 4.75
C GLU A 41 20.95 0.98 4.07
N HIS A 42 20.50 0.01 3.26
CA HIS A 42 19.18 0.05 2.64
C HIS A 42 18.04 -0.01 3.66
N VAL A 43 18.17 -0.82 4.71
CA VAL A 43 17.15 -0.92 5.76
C VAL A 43 17.05 0.38 6.58
N ALA A 44 18.18 1.03 6.82
CA ALA A 44 18.26 2.28 7.57
C ALA A 44 17.80 3.51 6.76
N SER A 45 17.72 3.42 5.43
CA SER A 45 17.26 4.54 4.60
C SER A 45 15.75 4.75 4.68
N ASP A 46 15.28 5.95 4.34
CA ASP A 46 13.85 6.26 4.24
C ASP A 46 13.24 5.77 2.90
N ASP A 47 14.04 5.20 1.99
CA ASP A 47 13.62 4.79 0.64
C ASP A 47 12.84 3.47 0.63
N ALA A 48 12.16 3.20 -0.49
CA ALA A 48 11.53 1.92 -0.73
C ALA A 48 12.57 0.82 -1.00
N ILE A 49 12.32 -0.38 -0.48
CA ILE A 49 13.19 -1.54 -0.65
C ILE A 49 12.41 -2.58 -1.46
N VAL A 50 12.88 -2.91 -2.67
CA VAL A 50 12.24 -3.93 -3.50
C VAL A 50 12.52 -5.31 -2.89
N THR A 51 11.46 -6.06 -2.61
CA THR A 51 11.52 -7.37 -1.93
C THR A 51 11.20 -8.52 -2.87
N GLN A 52 10.48 -8.25 -3.96
CA GLN A 52 10.13 -9.26 -4.96
C GLN A 52 10.17 -8.63 -6.36
N VAL A 53 10.63 -9.42 -7.34
CA VAL A 53 10.61 -9.06 -8.76
C VAL A 53 10.04 -10.21 -9.58
N HIS A 54 9.42 -9.90 -10.70
CA HIS A 54 8.97 -10.86 -11.69
C HIS A 54 9.77 -10.67 -12.97
N ARG A 55 10.05 -11.77 -13.68
CA ARG A 55 10.66 -11.72 -14.99
C ARG A 55 9.57 -11.69 -16.06
N ASP A 56 9.64 -10.73 -16.98
CA ASP A 56 8.75 -10.73 -18.15
C ASP A 56 9.26 -11.70 -19.24
N ARG A 57 8.49 -11.80 -20.34
CA ARG A 57 8.82 -12.68 -21.48
C ARG A 57 10.14 -12.32 -22.19
N TYR A 58 10.67 -11.12 -21.98
CA TYR A 58 11.90 -10.62 -22.58
C TYR A 58 13.10 -10.74 -21.63
N GLY A 59 12.87 -11.28 -20.42
CA GLY A 59 13.91 -11.41 -19.41
C GLY A 59 14.09 -10.16 -18.55
N THR A 60 13.28 -9.12 -18.72
CA THR A 60 13.36 -7.91 -17.88
C THR A 60 12.82 -8.21 -16.49
N LEU A 61 13.53 -7.77 -15.46
CA LEU A 61 13.08 -7.87 -14.08
C LEU A 61 12.24 -6.65 -13.68
N TRP A 62 11.04 -6.92 -13.18
CA TRP A 62 10.07 -5.92 -12.76
C TRP A 62 9.76 -6.07 -11.28
N PRO A 63 9.94 -5.03 -10.46
CA PRO A 63 9.45 -5.03 -9.09
C PRO A 63 7.97 -5.39 -9.01
N SER A 64 7.65 -6.35 -8.13
CA SER A 64 6.29 -6.82 -7.87
C SER A 64 5.86 -6.66 -6.43
N SER A 65 6.82 -6.45 -5.51
CA SER A 65 6.58 -6.07 -4.12
C SER A 65 7.75 -5.27 -3.57
N SER A 66 7.46 -4.40 -2.60
CA SER A 66 8.46 -3.62 -1.88
C SER A 66 7.99 -3.34 -0.46
N ALA A 67 8.94 -3.19 0.46
CA ALA A 67 8.70 -2.40 1.66
C ALA A 67 8.70 -0.92 1.24
N SER A 68 7.53 -0.27 1.31
CA SER A 68 7.36 1.12 0.89
C SER A 68 8.31 2.08 1.63
N ALA A 69 8.58 3.22 1.01
CA ALA A 69 9.37 4.28 1.60
C ALA A 69 8.70 4.80 2.89
N LEU A 70 9.50 5.14 3.89
CA LEU A 70 8.98 5.49 5.21
C LEU A 70 8.14 6.77 5.20
N TYR A 71 8.49 7.73 4.35
CA TYR A 71 7.74 8.98 4.23
C TYR A 71 6.31 8.74 3.70
N VAL A 72 6.14 7.91 2.66
CA VAL A 72 4.81 7.70 2.07
C VAL A 72 3.92 6.84 2.97
N VAL A 73 4.52 5.88 3.69
CA VAL A 73 3.81 5.14 4.75
C VAL A 73 3.29 6.10 5.81
N GLN A 74 4.14 7.04 6.26
CA GLN A 74 3.73 8.04 7.24
C GLN A 74 2.60 8.94 6.71
N ASP A 75 2.72 9.47 5.49
CA ASP A 75 1.69 10.31 4.87
C ASP A 75 0.34 9.57 4.76
N MET A 76 0.37 8.28 4.41
CA MET A 76 -0.83 7.45 4.33
C MET A 76 -1.48 7.21 5.70
N LEU A 77 -0.69 6.92 6.73
CA LEU A 77 -1.19 6.71 8.09
C LEU A 77 -1.74 8.01 8.70
N ASP A 78 -1.09 9.13 8.43
CA ASP A 78 -1.54 10.47 8.84
C ASP A 78 -2.87 10.83 8.15
N ALA A 79 -2.98 10.58 6.84
CA ALA A 79 -4.20 10.77 6.08
C ALA A 79 -5.36 9.87 6.53
N ALA A 80 -5.03 8.63 6.94
CA ALA A 80 -6.00 7.68 7.45
C ALA A 80 -6.62 8.16 8.77
N GLY A 81 -5.88 8.88 9.62
CA GLY A 81 -6.40 9.35 10.90
C GLY A 81 -6.85 8.18 11.77
N LEU A 82 -5.91 7.27 12.04
CA LEU A 82 -6.11 6.09 12.87
C LEU A 82 -6.31 6.46 14.34
N GLU A 83 -7.24 5.78 14.99
CA GLU A 83 -7.46 5.88 16.43
C GLU A 83 -7.46 4.47 17.04
N PRO A 84 -7.00 4.33 18.30
CA PRO A 84 -7.06 3.05 19.01
C PRO A 84 -8.48 2.47 19.03
N GLY A 85 -8.59 1.16 18.78
CA GLY A 85 -9.86 0.43 18.73
C GLY A 85 -10.50 0.35 17.34
N MET A 86 -9.99 1.09 16.34
CA MET A 86 -10.48 0.99 14.96
C MET A 86 -10.18 -0.39 14.34
N SER A 87 -11.08 -0.84 13.47
CA SER A 87 -10.88 -1.97 12.55
C SER A 87 -10.39 -1.44 11.20
N VAL A 88 -9.28 -1.97 10.71
CA VAL A 88 -8.62 -1.51 9.49
C VAL A 88 -8.48 -2.65 8.49
N LEU A 89 -8.88 -2.39 7.25
CA LEU A 89 -8.54 -3.24 6.11
C LEU A 89 -7.29 -2.68 5.43
N GLU A 90 -6.26 -3.50 5.29
CA GLU A 90 -5.12 -3.24 4.43
C GLU A 90 -5.18 -4.09 3.16
N ILE A 91 -4.90 -3.48 2.02
CA ILE A 91 -4.75 -4.17 0.74
C ILE A 91 -3.29 -4.10 0.30
N GLY A 92 -2.61 -5.25 0.32
CA GLY A 92 -1.19 -5.41 -0.01
C GLY A 92 -0.32 -5.59 1.24
N ALA A 93 -0.41 -6.75 1.91
CA ALA A 93 0.38 -7.00 3.12
C ALA A 93 1.89 -6.86 2.86
N GLY A 94 2.39 -7.34 1.72
CA GLY A 94 3.80 -7.30 1.35
C GLY A 94 4.69 -7.93 2.43
N THR A 95 5.41 -7.10 3.20
CA THR A 95 6.26 -7.55 4.30
C THR A 95 5.53 -7.71 5.64
N GLY A 96 4.32 -7.16 5.78
CA GLY A 96 3.57 -7.05 7.04
C GLY A 96 3.97 -5.83 7.90
N TYR A 97 4.94 -5.02 7.48
CA TYR A 97 5.43 -3.89 8.28
C TYR A 97 4.37 -2.81 8.51
N ASN A 98 3.61 -2.43 7.48
CA ASN A 98 2.58 -1.40 7.62
C ASN A 98 1.40 -1.89 8.49
N ALA A 99 0.99 -3.15 8.35
CA ALA A 99 0.05 -3.78 9.27
C ALA A 99 0.51 -3.72 10.74
N ALA A 100 1.80 -3.99 11.01
CA ALA A 100 2.36 -3.90 12.35
C ALA A 100 2.33 -2.46 12.90
N LEU A 101 2.64 -1.45 12.08
CA LEU A 101 2.53 -0.04 12.46
C LEU A 101 1.10 0.35 12.84
N MET A 102 0.11 -0.10 12.06
CA MET A 102 -1.30 0.15 12.37
C MET A 102 -1.74 -0.56 13.65
N ALA A 103 -1.30 -1.81 13.86
CA ALA A 103 -1.60 -2.56 15.06
C ALA A 103 -0.94 -1.95 16.32
N ASP A 104 0.29 -1.43 16.19
CA ASP A 104 1.01 -0.69 17.23
C ASP A 104 0.28 0.60 17.63
N ALA A 105 -0.37 1.28 16.68
CA ALA A 105 -1.25 2.41 16.94
C ALA A 105 -2.58 2.04 17.64
N GLY A 106 -2.78 0.77 18.01
CA GLY A 106 -3.92 0.30 18.79
C GLY A 106 -5.11 -0.16 17.94
N THR A 107 -4.94 -0.39 16.64
CA THR A 107 -6.00 -0.88 15.75
C THR A 107 -6.02 -2.41 15.65
N ARG A 108 -7.12 -2.96 15.14
CA ARG A 108 -7.22 -4.35 14.66
C ARG A 108 -7.12 -4.36 13.14
N VAL A 109 -6.19 -5.11 12.59
CA VAL A 109 -5.88 -5.06 11.15
C VAL A 109 -6.26 -6.38 10.50
N THR A 110 -6.99 -6.32 9.39
CA THR A 110 -7.10 -7.40 8.41
C THR A 110 -6.31 -6.97 7.19
N THR A 111 -5.29 -7.71 6.79
CA THR A 111 -4.44 -7.40 5.63
C THR A 111 -4.57 -8.49 4.58
N VAL A 112 -4.81 -8.09 3.33
CA VAL A 112 -5.00 -9.00 2.19
C VAL A 112 -3.76 -8.96 1.30
N GLU A 113 -3.24 -10.13 0.94
CA GLU A 113 -2.13 -10.27 0.01
C GLU A 113 -2.46 -11.34 -1.03
N ILE A 114 -2.24 -11.02 -2.30
CA ILE A 114 -2.60 -11.86 -3.44
C ILE A 114 -1.51 -12.86 -3.77
N ASP A 115 -0.28 -12.64 -3.30
CA ASP A 115 0.80 -13.62 -3.36
C ASP A 115 0.77 -14.57 -2.15
N PRO A 116 0.59 -15.88 -2.33
CA PRO A 116 0.59 -16.82 -1.20
C PRO A 116 1.93 -16.85 -0.45
N ASP A 117 3.06 -16.67 -1.15
CA ASP A 117 4.38 -16.70 -0.52
C ASP A 117 4.64 -15.42 0.31
N LEU A 118 4.23 -14.26 -0.20
CA LEU A 118 4.31 -13.01 0.57
C LEU A 118 3.34 -13.01 1.76
N ALA A 119 2.12 -13.52 1.58
CA ALA A 119 1.16 -13.64 2.66
C ALA A 119 1.71 -14.51 3.81
N ALA A 120 2.30 -15.67 3.48
CA ALA A 120 2.94 -16.54 4.46
C ALA A 120 4.13 -15.85 5.15
N ALA A 121 4.98 -15.15 4.38
CA ALA A 121 6.11 -14.43 4.93
C ALA A 121 5.69 -13.29 5.88
N ALA A 122 4.67 -12.51 5.50
CA ALA A 122 4.11 -11.44 6.33
C ALA A 122 3.51 -12.02 7.62
N SER A 123 2.75 -13.11 7.54
CA SER A 123 2.20 -13.81 8.71
C SER A 123 3.30 -14.26 9.67
N ALA A 124 4.37 -14.88 9.16
CA ALA A 124 5.51 -15.29 9.98
C ALA A 124 6.29 -14.11 10.59
N ALA A 125 6.41 -12.99 9.88
CA ALA A 125 7.03 -11.78 10.41
C ALA A 125 6.20 -11.17 11.56
N LEU A 126 4.88 -11.09 11.39
CA LEU A 126 3.94 -10.60 12.40
C LEU A 126 3.90 -11.50 13.64
N GLU A 127 4.00 -12.82 13.49
CA GLU A 127 4.11 -13.75 14.61
C GLU A 127 5.41 -13.52 15.40
N ARG A 128 6.55 -13.49 14.70
CA ARG A 128 7.87 -13.29 15.32
C ARG A 128 7.98 -11.95 16.05
N THR A 129 7.28 -10.92 15.58
CA THR A 129 7.29 -9.57 16.14
C THR A 129 6.17 -9.31 17.15
N GLY A 130 5.31 -10.30 17.44
CA GLY A 130 4.29 -10.22 18.49
C GLY A 130 3.02 -9.45 18.10
N PHE A 131 2.69 -9.41 16.81
CA PHE A 131 1.49 -8.72 16.28
C PHE A 131 0.39 -9.69 15.78
N ALA A 132 0.62 -11.00 15.82
CA ALA A 132 -0.33 -12.00 15.31
C ALA A 132 -1.70 -12.03 16.05
N ASP A 133 -1.80 -11.43 17.23
CA ASP A 133 -3.06 -11.30 17.99
C ASP A 133 -3.95 -10.13 17.51
N ARG A 134 -3.33 -9.16 16.82
CA ARG A 134 -3.96 -7.91 16.34
C ARG A 134 -4.04 -7.82 14.82
N VAL A 135 -3.24 -8.60 14.09
CA VAL A 135 -3.19 -8.62 12.63
C VAL A 135 -3.60 -9.98 12.09
N THR A 136 -4.64 -10.00 11.27
CA THR A 136 -5.05 -11.16 10.47
C THR A 136 -4.55 -11.00 9.04
N VAL A 137 -3.75 -11.95 8.56
CA VAL A 137 -3.32 -12.00 7.15
C VAL A 137 -4.21 -12.93 6.36
N ILE A 138 -4.71 -12.47 5.21
CA ILE A 138 -5.55 -13.24 4.29
C ILE A 138 -4.84 -13.34 2.95
N THR A 139 -4.66 -14.57 2.44
CA THR A 139 -4.28 -14.77 1.05
C THR A 139 -5.50 -14.65 0.15
N GLY A 140 -5.54 -13.65 -0.72
CA GLY A 140 -6.71 -13.40 -1.58
C GLY A 140 -6.56 -12.18 -2.48
N ASP A 141 -7.56 -11.94 -3.33
CA ASP A 141 -7.58 -10.74 -4.17
C ASP A 141 -8.05 -9.53 -3.36
N GLY A 142 -7.16 -8.55 -3.22
CA GLY A 142 -7.46 -7.31 -2.52
C GLY A 142 -8.56 -6.46 -3.15
N GLU A 143 -8.87 -6.67 -4.44
CA GLU A 143 -10.00 -5.99 -5.10
C GLU A 143 -11.35 -6.44 -4.53
N GLU A 144 -11.43 -7.64 -3.95
CA GLU A 144 -12.61 -8.18 -3.27
C GLU A 144 -12.69 -7.76 -1.79
N GLY A 145 -11.63 -7.12 -1.27
CA GLY A 145 -11.51 -6.79 0.15
C GLY A 145 -11.45 -8.03 1.04
N ALA A 146 -12.06 -7.95 2.22
CA ALA A 146 -12.18 -9.06 3.16
C ALA A 146 -13.54 -8.98 3.89
N PRO A 147 -14.64 -9.44 3.26
CA PRO A 147 -15.99 -9.26 3.80
C PRO A 147 -16.22 -9.99 5.14
N GLY A 148 -15.45 -11.03 5.45
CA GLY A 148 -15.57 -11.80 6.69
C GLY A 148 -15.24 -11.02 7.97
N SER A 149 -14.45 -9.95 7.89
CA SER A 149 -14.11 -9.08 9.03
C SER A 149 -14.68 -7.66 8.91
N ALA A 150 -15.50 -7.41 7.87
CA ALA A 150 -16.19 -6.15 7.68
C ALA A 150 -17.25 -5.92 8.78
N PRO A 151 -17.62 -4.66 9.07
CA PRO A 151 -17.17 -3.44 8.39
C PRO A 151 -15.96 -2.77 9.06
N TYR A 152 -15.20 -2.02 8.25
CA TYR A 152 -13.94 -1.36 8.63
C TYR A 152 -14.12 0.14 8.83
N ASP A 153 -13.40 0.69 9.82
CA ASP A 153 -13.31 2.14 10.03
C ASP A 153 -12.40 2.78 8.99
N ARG A 154 -11.36 2.06 8.57
CA ARG A 154 -10.38 2.50 7.57
C ARG A 154 -10.07 1.42 6.56
N VAL A 155 -9.86 1.83 5.32
CA VAL A 155 -9.26 1.00 4.26
C VAL A 155 -7.99 1.69 3.81
N ILE A 156 -6.85 1.01 3.88
CA ILE A 156 -5.55 1.53 3.42
C ILE A 156 -5.03 0.59 2.33
N VAL A 157 -4.73 1.14 1.16
CA VAL A 157 -4.29 0.37 -0.01
C VAL A 157 -2.82 0.68 -0.27
N THR A 158 -1.93 -0.31 -0.18
CA THR A 158 -0.48 -0.18 -0.41
C THR A 158 -0.08 -0.67 -1.80
N ALA A 159 -1.02 -0.54 -2.76
CA ALA A 159 -0.86 -0.72 -4.19
C ALA A 159 -1.69 0.35 -4.91
N SER A 160 -1.33 0.73 -6.14
CA SER A 160 -2.09 1.74 -6.86
C SER A 160 -3.31 1.15 -7.56
N ALA A 161 -4.43 1.86 -7.47
CA ALA A 161 -5.65 1.56 -8.21
C ALA A 161 -5.92 2.62 -9.29
N ARG A 162 -6.41 2.18 -10.45
CA ARG A 162 -7.01 3.07 -11.46
C ARG A 162 -8.52 3.08 -11.32
N THR A 163 -9.09 1.93 -11.01
CA THR A 163 -10.50 1.81 -10.68
C THR A 163 -10.59 1.38 -9.22
N ILE A 164 -11.28 2.18 -8.41
CA ILE A 164 -11.43 1.93 -6.97
C ILE A 164 -12.56 0.89 -6.80
N PRO A 165 -12.26 -0.34 -6.35
CA PRO A 165 -13.28 -1.37 -6.18
C PRO A 165 -14.37 -0.95 -5.20
N TYR A 166 -15.63 -1.14 -5.61
CA TYR A 166 -16.77 -0.81 -4.75
C TYR A 166 -16.80 -1.67 -3.47
N ALA A 167 -16.20 -2.86 -3.49
CA ALA A 167 -16.07 -3.72 -2.32
C ALA A 167 -15.42 -2.99 -1.12
N TRP A 168 -14.48 -2.07 -1.37
CA TRP A 168 -13.87 -1.29 -0.30
C TRP A 168 -14.85 -0.28 0.33
N VAL A 169 -15.76 0.27 -0.47
CA VAL A 169 -16.83 1.18 -0.01
C VAL A 169 -17.88 0.38 0.74
N GLU A 170 -18.34 -0.74 0.17
CA GLU A 170 -19.36 -1.62 0.75
C GLU A 170 -18.92 -2.21 2.10
N GLN A 171 -17.62 -2.49 2.25
CA GLN A 171 -17.06 -3.03 3.49
C GLN A 171 -16.62 -1.95 4.48
N SER A 172 -16.76 -0.67 4.15
CA SER A 172 -16.49 0.43 5.07
C SER A 172 -17.71 0.76 5.93
N ARG A 173 -17.48 1.21 7.16
CA ARG A 173 -18.53 1.79 8.01
C ARG A 173 -18.98 3.15 7.46
N GLU A 174 -20.16 3.58 7.87
CA GLU A 174 -20.58 4.98 7.74
C GLU A 174 -19.60 5.89 8.48
N GLY A 175 -19.13 6.96 7.83
CA GLY A 175 -18.03 7.79 8.32
C GLY A 175 -16.64 7.16 8.22
N GLY A 176 -16.53 6.00 7.57
CA GLY A 176 -15.27 5.34 7.27
C GLY A 176 -14.44 6.10 6.25
N ARG A 177 -13.15 5.75 6.13
CA ARG A 177 -12.23 6.43 5.22
C ARG A 177 -11.36 5.45 4.44
N ILE A 178 -11.22 5.72 3.15
CA ILE A 178 -10.36 4.97 2.23
C ILE A 178 -9.16 5.85 1.85
N VAL A 179 -7.96 5.31 2.05
CA VAL A 179 -6.69 5.92 1.64
C VAL A 179 -6.06 5.05 0.56
N VAL A 180 -5.93 5.57 -0.66
CA VAL A 180 -5.50 4.78 -1.81
C VAL A 180 -4.60 5.59 -2.75
N PRO A 181 -3.43 5.05 -3.15
CA PRO A 181 -2.69 5.53 -4.29
C PRO A 181 -3.50 5.34 -5.58
N TYR A 182 -3.76 6.42 -6.27
CA TYR A 182 -4.47 6.47 -7.54
C TYR A 182 -3.51 6.63 -8.70
N SER A 183 -3.69 5.82 -9.73
CA SER A 183 -2.94 5.93 -10.97
C SER A 183 -3.83 5.78 -12.20
N GLY A 184 -4.74 6.73 -12.38
CA GLY A 184 -5.52 6.90 -13.61
C GLY A 184 -4.95 7.96 -14.55
N PRO A 185 -5.43 8.00 -15.80
CA PRO A 185 -4.91 8.90 -16.84
C PRO A 185 -5.08 10.40 -16.51
N GLU A 186 -6.02 10.75 -15.64
CA GLU A 186 -6.29 12.13 -15.24
C GLU A 186 -5.20 12.66 -14.29
N CYS A 187 -4.64 11.78 -13.46
CA CYS A 187 -3.74 12.16 -12.38
C CYS A 187 -2.94 10.94 -11.88
N PRO A 188 -1.87 10.53 -12.58
CA PRO A 188 -1.03 9.43 -12.14
C PRO A 188 -0.31 9.77 -10.82
N GLY A 189 -0.17 8.81 -9.92
CA GLY A 189 0.61 8.92 -8.68
C GLY A 189 0.01 9.83 -7.61
N ALA A 190 -1.32 9.93 -7.51
CA ALA A 190 -2.00 10.75 -6.50
C ALA A 190 -2.35 9.91 -5.26
N LEU A 191 -2.21 10.46 -4.06
CA LEU A 191 -2.77 9.87 -2.85
C LEU A 191 -4.19 10.39 -2.65
N LEU A 192 -5.19 9.53 -2.82
CA LEU A 192 -6.60 9.85 -2.57
C LEU A 192 -6.96 9.57 -1.11
N VAL A 193 -7.78 10.46 -0.56
CA VAL A 193 -8.56 10.24 0.67
C VAL A 193 -10.03 10.37 0.30
N LEU A 194 -10.79 9.30 0.52
CA LEU A 194 -12.23 9.24 0.28
C LEU A 194 -12.95 8.96 1.60
N ASP A 195 -13.93 9.79 1.95
CA ASP A 195 -14.80 9.57 3.09
C ASP A 195 -16.08 8.85 2.62
N VAL A 196 -16.50 7.85 3.39
CA VAL A 196 -17.66 6.99 3.08
C VAL A 196 -18.89 7.50 3.80
N ALA A 197 -19.93 7.82 3.04
CA ALA A 197 -21.24 8.16 3.56
C ALA A 197 -22.35 7.70 2.61
N ASP A 198 -23.45 7.17 3.16
CA ASP A 198 -24.62 6.68 2.43
C ASP A 198 -24.26 5.65 1.34
N GLY A 199 -23.28 4.77 1.63
CA GLY A 199 -22.79 3.75 0.69
C GLY A 199 -22.01 4.32 -0.51
N ILE A 200 -21.53 5.56 -0.40
CA ILE A 200 -20.77 6.25 -1.44
C ILE A 200 -19.45 6.77 -0.83
N ALA A 201 -18.33 6.54 -1.51
CA ALA A 201 -17.06 7.16 -1.14
C ALA A 201 -16.82 8.41 -1.97
N ARG A 202 -16.51 9.54 -1.33
CA ARG A 202 -16.18 10.81 -2.02
C ARG A 202 -14.92 11.42 -1.45
N GLY A 203 -14.11 12.01 -2.31
CA GLY A 203 -12.95 12.74 -1.82
C GLY A 203 -12.06 13.32 -2.90
N ARG A 204 -10.79 13.51 -2.53
CA ARG A 204 -9.81 14.28 -3.31
C ARG A 204 -8.41 13.73 -3.11
N ALA A 205 -7.48 14.18 -3.95
CA ALA A 205 -6.08 13.95 -3.68
C ALA A 205 -5.56 14.87 -2.56
N VAL A 206 -4.66 14.32 -1.74
CA VAL A 206 -4.03 15.03 -0.61
C VAL A 206 -2.51 15.10 -0.72
N GLY A 207 -1.91 14.36 -1.66
CA GLY A 207 -0.47 14.31 -1.86
C GLY A 207 -0.09 13.39 -3.02
N ASP A 208 1.20 13.13 -3.17
CA ASP A 208 1.75 12.21 -4.17
C ASP A 208 2.00 10.84 -3.55
N ALA A 209 1.64 9.78 -4.28
CA ALA A 209 1.89 8.40 -3.90
C ALA A 209 2.08 7.53 -5.14
N PHE A 210 3.32 7.09 -5.37
CA PHE A 210 3.67 6.20 -6.48
C PHE A 210 3.86 4.78 -5.95
N PHE A 211 2.99 3.88 -6.40
CA PHE A 211 2.96 2.49 -5.98
C PHE A 211 2.90 1.56 -7.18
N MET A 212 3.24 0.30 -6.95
CA MET A 212 3.00 -0.77 -7.92
C MET A 212 1.49 -0.96 -8.08
N PRO A 213 1.00 -1.22 -9.30
CA PRO A 213 -0.43 -1.41 -9.51
C PRO A 213 -0.93 -2.70 -8.87
N LEU A 214 -2.20 -2.68 -8.44
CA LEU A 214 -2.95 -3.90 -8.15
C LEU A 214 -2.79 -4.90 -9.30
N ARG A 215 -2.73 -6.19 -8.99
CA ARG A 215 -2.42 -7.22 -10.00
C ARG A 215 -3.47 -7.27 -11.10
N GLY A 216 -4.74 -7.05 -10.79
CA GLY A 216 -5.83 -6.97 -11.78
C GLY A 216 -5.84 -5.67 -12.59
N GLN A 217 -5.09 -4.65 -12.17
CA GLN A 217 -5.10 -3.31 -12.77
C GLN A 217 -3.73 -2.88 -13.32
N LYS A 218 -2.90 -3.84 -13.74
CA LYS A 218 -1.60 -3.56 -14.37
C LYS A 218 -1.75 -2.66 -15.59
N GLN A 219 -0.86 -1.68 -15.71
CA GLN A 219 -0.83 -0.72 -16.81
C GLN A 219 0.55 -0.66 -17.45
N PRO A 220 0.67 -0.23 -18.72
CA PRO A 220 1.96 0.07 -19.33
C PRO A 220 2.73 1.13 -18.54
N GLN A 221 4.05 0.99 -18.45
CA GLN A 221 4.88 1.94 -17.70
C GLN A 221 4.79 3.38 -18.23
N SER A 222 4.53 3.56 -19.54
CA SER A 222 4.29 4.88 -20.13
C SER A 222 3.10 5.61 -19.51
N VAL A 223 2.11 4.88 -19.00
CA VAL A 223 0.95 5.46 -18.31
C VAL A 223 1.30 5.81 -16.87
N LEU A 224 2.05 4.95 -16.17
CA LEU A 224 2.48 5.20 -14.80
C LEU A 224 3.50 6.35 -14.68
N GLY A 225 4.33 6.54 -15.70
CA GLY A 225 5.34 7.59 -15.79
C GLY A 225 4.89 8.83 -16.57
N ALA A 226 3.61 8.94 -16.92
CA ALA A 226 3.09 10.10 -17.64
C ALA A 226 3.20 11.36 -16.77
N GLU A 227 3.60 12.48 -17.38
CA GLU A 227 3.58 13.76 -16.71
C GLU A 227 2.13 14.16 -16.38
N ARG A 228 1.95 14.68 -15.18
CA ARG A 228 0.66 15.20 -14.72
C ARG A 228 0.47 16.64 -15.20
N GLU A 229 -0.73 16.98 -15.66
CA GLU A 229 -1.11 18.37 -15.90
C GLU A 229 -0.87 19.24 -14.65
N PRO A 230 -0.28 20.45 -14.77
CA PRO A 230 -0.11 21.36 -13.65
C PRO A 230 -1.41 21.58 -12.87
N GLY A 231 -1.36 21.35 -11.55
CA GLY A 231 -2.50 21.57 -10.66
C GLY A 231 -3.56 20.45 -10.65
N ALA A 232 -3.45 19.41 -11.48
CA ALA A 232 -4.44 18.33 -11.53
C ALA A 232 -4.63 17.65 -10.17
N LEU A 233 -3.55 17.48 -9.38
CA LEU A 233 -3.65 16.91 -8.03
C LEU A 233 -4.61 17.70 -7.13
N ARG A 234 -4.52 19.04 -7.12
CA ARG A 234 -5.41 19.88 -6.28
C ARG A 234 -6.86 19.83 -6.75
N ARG A 235 -7.06 19.61 -8.04
CA ARG A 235 -8.36 19.61 -8.72
C ARG A 235 -9.03 18.24 -8.74
N LEU A 236 -8.27 17.17 -8.52
CA LEU A 236 -8.77 15.80 -8.57
C LEU A 236 -9.85 15.57 -7.51
N ARG A 237 -11.01 15.12 -7.98
CA ARG A 237 -12.14 14.64 -7.17
C ARG A 237 -12.55 13.27 -7.68
N VAL A 238 -12.89 12.40 -6.74
CA VAL A 238 -13.36 11.05 -7.04
C VAL A 238 -14.60 10.75 -6.23
N THR A 239 -15.59 10.17 -6.89
CA THR A 239 -16.79 9.60 -6.28
C THR A 239 -16.91 8.14 -6.70
N VAL A 240 -17.17 7.24 -5.76
CA VAL A 240 -17.32 5.80 -6.01
C VAL A 240 -18.67 5.35 -5.46
N THR A 241 -19.50 4.78 -6.33
CA THR A 241 -20.83 4.23 -6.02
C THR A 241 -20.93 2.77 -6.46
N ALA A 242 -22.02 2.10 -6.11
CA ALA A 242 -22.29 0.73 -6.54
C ALA A 242 -22.36 0.56 -8.08
N THR A 243 -22.60 1.65 -8.81
CA THR A 243 -22.71 1.64 -10.28
C THR A 243 -21.42 2.04 -10.99
N GLY A 244 -20.38 2.45 -10.25
CA GLY A 244 -19.09 2.82 -10.82
C GLY A 244 -18.42 4.00 -10.13
N GLN A 245 -17.37 4.52 -10.76
CA GLN A 245 -16.64 5.69 -10.27
C GLN A 245 -16.77 6.86 -11.24
N ASP A 246 -16.86 8.07 -10.68
CA ASP A 246 -16.72 9.34 -11.37
C ASP A 246 -15.41 10.01 -10.95
N VAL A 247 -14.61 10.44 -11.93
CA VAL A 247 -13.32 11.11 -11.72
C VAL A 247 -13.37 12.44 -12.45
N SER A 248 -13.14 13.53 -11.73
CA SER A 248 -13.18 14.88 -12.31
C SER A 248 -12.02 15.75 -11.84
N LEU A 249 -11.65 16.73 -12.67
CA LEU A 249 -10.69 17.78 -12.35
C LEU A 249 -11.45 19.10 -12.13
N SER A 250 -12.00 19.27 -10.94
CA SER A 250 -12.78 20.45 -10.56
C SER A 250 -11.84 21.60 -10.11
N PRO A 251 -12.11 22.87 -10.48
CA PRO A 251 -11.31 24.02 -10.06
C PRO A 251 -11.11 24.14 -8.53
#